data_AF-A0A6F8YSU0-F1
#
_entry.id   AF-A0A6F8YSU0-F1
#
_cell.length_a   1.000
_cell.length_b   1.000
_cell.length_c   1.000
_cell.angle_alpha   90.00
_cell.angle_beta   90.00
_cell.angle_gamma   90.00
#
_symmetry.space_group_name_H-M   'P 1'
#
loop_
_entity.id
_entity.type
_entity.pdbx_description
1 polymer ?
#
loop_
_entity_poly.entity_id
_entity_poly.type
_entity_poly.pdbx_seq_one_letter_code
_entity_poly.pdbx_strand_id
1 'polypeptide(L)'
;MRPPLDPSGSPFAQVAPGPTPSLDADAAGVPPQADAAPYAVALRWTALDPGRTIEALFALNKAANWTEFRAAAALFDVPAQNLVYADVDGNIGYQAPGRIPIRGKGDGTWPAPGWDPAYDWTGYIPFAELPNEYNPEDGVIVTANQAVVGPGYPYLITADWSYGYRSERIEEMIGERVSRGKLTVDDMREIQLDNHNGFASTLVPALLAAPADQSDGTLTEARDLLRGWDFQQPADEPAATSAAAAFYNATLRHLLRRTFDELPEDRQLNGSDASWEVLRPLLGDPHSKWWDDKATRGPR
;
A
#
# COMPACT_ATOMS: atom_id res chain seq x y z
N MET A 1 38.32 -23.05 -17.53
CA MET A 1 37.97 -22.66 -16.14
C MET A 1 36.98 -23.67 -15.61
N ARG A 2 37.16 -24.18 -14.38
CA ARG A 2 36.16 -25.07 -13.76
C ARG A 2 34.95 -24.23 -13.35
N PRO A 3 33.70 -24.69 -13.59
CA PRO A 3 32.51 -23.95 -13.22
C PRO A 3 32.40 -23.81 -11.68
N PRO A 4 31.74 -22.76 -11.17
CA PRO A 4 31.54 -22.58 -9.74
C PRO A 4 30.76 -23.76 -9.15
N LEU A 5 31.08 -24.12 -7.91
CA LEU A 5 30.40 -25.13 -7.12
C LEU A 5 29.50 -24.42 -6.08
N ASP A 6 28.40 -25.06 -5.70
CA ASP A 6 27.54 -24.58 -4.60
C ASP A 6 28.20 -24.85 -3.22
N PRO A 7 27.60 -24.39 -2.10
CA PRO A 7 28.16 -24.56 -0.76
C PRO A 7 28.36 -26.03 -0.29
N SER A 8 27.75 -27.01 -1.00
CA SER A 8 27.92 -28.44 -0.74
C SER A 8 29.05 -29.07 -1.57
N GLY A 9 29.68 -28.31 -2.46
CA GLY A 9 30.71 -28.81 -3.39
C GLY A 9 30.16 -29.43 -4.66
N SER A 10 28.86 -29.28 -4.93
CA SER A 10 28.22 -29.79 -6.14
C SER A 10 28.29 -28.76 -7.27
N PRO A 11 28.56 -29.14 -8.53
CA PRO A 11 28.46 -28.19 -9.64
C PRO A 11 27.03 -27.69 -9.76
N PHE A 12 26.84 -26.37 -9.92
CA PHE A 12 25.52 -25.80 -10.15
C PHE A 12 24.86 -26.53 -11.32
N ALA A 13 23.67 -27.09 -11.07
CA ALA A 13 22.88 -27.70 -12.11
C ALA A 13 22.70 -26.67 -13.23
N GLN A 14 23.03 -27.03 -14.47
CA GLN A 14 22.70 -26.19 -15.61
C GLN A 14 21.18 -26.03 -15.62
N VAL A 15 20.73 -24.81 -15.30
CA VAL A 15 19.33 -24.44 -15.48
C VAL A 15 19.07 -24.58 -16.97
N ALA A 16 18.19 -25.51 -17.35
CA ALA A 16 17.74 -25.63 -18.73
C ALA A 16 17.30 -24.23 -19.20
N PRO A 17 17.69 -23.79 -20.41
CA PRO A 17 17.25 -22.48 -20.87
C PRO A 17 15.74 -22.41 -20.75
N GLY A 18 15.26 -21.47 -19.93
CA GLY A 18 13.84 -21.20 -19.81
C GLY A 18 13.28 -20.86 -21.19
N PRO A 19 11.97 -21.04 -21.41
CA PRO A 19 11.35 -20.68 -22.68
C PRO A 19 11.73 -19.24 -23.02
N THR A 20 12.24 -19.03 -24.24
CA THR A 20 12.54 -17.69 -24.73
C THR A 20 11.20 -16.95 -24.76
N PRO A 21 11.05 -15.82 -24.05
CA PRO A 21 9.80 -15.08 -24.08
C PRO A 21 9.54 -14.64 -25.53
N SER A 22 8.47 -15.18 -26.11
CA SER A 22 7.98 -14.77 -27.42
C SER A 22 6.78 -13.84 -27.22
N LEU A 23 6.69 -12.81 -28.05
CA LEU A 23 5.50 -11.97 -28.17
C LEU A 23 4.45 -12.61 -29.10
N ASP A 24 4.76 -13.77 -29.69
CA ASP A 24 3.82 -14.52 -30.51
C ASP A 24 2.78 -15.22 -29.62
N ALA A 25 1.51 -14.88 -29.84
CA ALA A 25 0.37 -15.50 -29.16
C ALA A 25 0.26 -17.03 -29.38
N ASP A 26 1.01 -17.56 -30.37
CA ASP A 26 1.02 -18.98 -30.74
C ASP A 26 2.26 -19.74 -30.23
N ALA A 27 3.05 -19.15 -29.32
CA ALA A 27 4.22 -19.83 -28.75
C ALA A 27 3.82 -21.08 -27.95
N ALA A 28 4.53 -22.20 -28.20
CA ALA A 28 4.29 -23.47 -27.51
C ALA A 28 4.43 -23.31 -25.98
N GLY A 29 3.33 -23.54 -25.25
CA GLY A 29 3.26 -23.37 -23.80
C GLY A 29 2.28 -22.28 -23.34
N VAL A 30 1.75 -21.47 -24.25
CA VAL A 30 0.57 -20.64 -23.99
C VAL A 30 -0.64 -21.59 -23.90
N PRO A 31 -1.36 -21.65 -22.77
CA PRO A 31 -2.58 -22.47 -22.69
C PRO A 31 -3.53 -22.04 -23.81
N PRO A 32 -4.21 -22.99 -24.48
CA PRO A 32 -5.11 -22.66 -25.58
C PRO A 32 -6.08 -21.58 -25.12
N GLN A 33 -6.12 -20.48 -25.88
CA GLN A 33 -7.01 -19.36 -25.63
C GLN A 33 -8.43 -19.93 -25.47
N ALA A 34 -8.95 -19.92 -24.24
CA ALA A 34 -10.32 -20.29 -23.96
C ALA A 34 -11.18 -19.49 -24.94
N ASP A 35 -11.92 -20.20 -25.81
CA ASP A 35 -12.79 -19.70 -26.87
C ASP A 35 -12.69 -18.19 -27.09
N ALA A 36 -11.83 -17.75 -28.03
CA ALA A 36 -11.48 -16.36 -28.32
C ALA A 36 -12.52 -15.37 -27.79
N ALA A 37 -12.29 -14.87 -26.57
CA ALA A 37 -13.15 -13.85 -26.00
C ALA A 37 -13.25 -12.72 -27.03
N PRO A 38 -14.44 -12.15 -27.29
CA PRO A 38 -14.63 -11.17 -28.37
C PRO A 38 -13.80 -9.89 -28.18
N TYR A 39 -13.12 -9.76 -27.05
CA TYR A 39 -12.30 -8.62 -26.67
C TYR A 39 -10.93 -9.09 -26.18
N ALA A 40 -9.89 -8.34 -26.56
CA ALA A 40 -8.56 -8.42 -25.96
C ALA A 40 -8.32 -7.21 -25.05
N VAL A 41 -7.42 -7.35 -24.07
CA VAL A 41 -7.00 -6.26 -23.20
C VAL A 41 -5.68 -5.67 -23.72
N ALA A 42 -5.63 -4.35 -23.88
CA ALA A 42 -4.41 -3.61 -24.20
C ALA A 42 -4.04 -2.70 -23.02
N LEU A 43 -2.73 -2.56 -22.75
CA LEU A 43 -2.23 -1.69 -21.70
C LEU A 43 -1.70 -0.38 -22.28
N ARG A 44 -2.28 0.74 -21.86
CA ARG A 44 -1.73 2.08 -22.08
C ARG A 44 -1.17 2.60 -20.76
N TRP A 45 0.15 2.73 -20.69
CA TRP A 45 0.86 3.21 -19.50
C TRP A 45 1.93 4.22 -19.90
N THR A 46 2.08 5.30 -19.14
CA THR A 46 3.07 6.35 -19.41
C THR A 46 4.51 5.86 -19.29
N ALA A 47 4.78 4.76 -18.57
CA ALA A 47 6.09 4.10 -18.57
C ALA A 47 6.49 3.48 -19.91
N LEU A 48 5.52 3.27 -20.81
CA LEU A 48 5.76 2.73 -22.15
C LEU A 48 6.01 3.83 -23.19
N ASP A 49 5.96 5.11 -22.78
CA ASP A 49 6.34 6.24 -23.62
C ASP A 49 7.78 6.68 -23.31
N PRO A 50 8.50 7.29 -24.29
CA PRO A 50 9.71 8.03 -23.99
C PRO A 50 9.45 9.08 -22.89
N GLY A 51 10.35 9.13 -21.92
CA GLY A 51 10.26 10.03 -20.77
C GLY A 51 11.63 10.50 -20.28
N ARG A 52 11.63 11.39 -19.29
CA ARG A 52 12.82 12.10 -18.79
C ARG A 52 13.14 11.82 -17.33
N THR A 53 12.52 10.80 -16.71
CA THR A 53 12.73 10.47 -15.29
C THR A 53 14.21 10.37 -14.90
N ILE A 54 15.05 9.72 -15.73
CA ILE A 54 16.47 9.59 -15.43
C ILE A 54 17.18 10.96 -15.43
N GLU A 55 16.80 11.87 -16.33
CA GLU A 55 17.29 13.24 -16.32
C GLU A 55 16.85 13.99 -15.05
N ALA A 56 15.61 13.78 -14.62
CA ALA A 56 15.09 14.34 -13.37
C ALA A 56 15.97 13.96 -12.18
N LEU A 57 16.38 12.69 -12.07
CA LEU A 57 17.24 12.23 -10.98
C LEU A 57 18.59 12.95 -10.95
N PHE A 58 19.23 13.15 -12.11
CA PHE A 58 20.48 13.89 -12.18
C PHE A 58 20.30 15.40 -11.90
N ALA A 59 19.18 15.97 -12.32
CA ALA A 59 18.85 17.37 -12.04
C ALA A 59 18.53 17.60 -10.56
N LEU A 60 17.79 16.68 -9.92
CA LEU A 60 17.49 16.72 -8.48
C LEU A 60 18.77 16.70 -7.65
N ASN A 61 19.75 15.88 -8.02
CA ASN A 61 21.06 15.83 -7.35
C ASN A 61 21.89 17.13 -7.48
N LYS A 62 21.50 18.04 -8.37
CA LYS A 62 22.18 19.33 -8.60
C LYS A 62 21.39 20.53 -8.08
N ALA A 63 20.12 20.34 -7.73
CA ALA A 63 19.25 21.43 -7.30
C ALA A 63 19.75 22.03 -5.99
N ALA A 64 19.93 23.36 -5.96
CA ALA A 64 20.42 24.08 -4.79
C ALA A 64 19.33 24.79 -3.98
N ASN A 65 18.11 24.84 -4.50
CA ASN A 65 16.97 25.53 -3.90
C ASN A 65 15.65 24.92 -4.37
N TRP A 66 14.54 25.33 -3.74
CA TRP A 66 13.19 24.86 -4.06
C TRP A 66 12.80 25.04 -5.52
N THR A 67 13.19 26.17 -6.13
CA THR A 67 12.84 26.47 -7.52
C THR A 67 13.52 25.49 -8.48
N GLU A 68 14.81 25.23 -8.27
CA GLU A 68 15.57 24.24 -9.04
C GLU A 68 15.08 22.81 -8.77
N PHE A 69 14.71 22.50 -7.53
CA PHE A 69 14.12 21.22 -7.17
C PHE A 69 12.81 20.97 -7.93
N ARG A 70 11.90 21.96 -7.97
CA ARG A 70 10.65 21.84 -8.75
C ARG A 70 10.91 21.75 -10.25
N ALA A 71 11.88 22.51 -10.77
CA ALA A 71 12.27 22.42 -12.18
C ALA A 71 12.78 21.01 -12.54
N ALA A 72 13.55 20.39 -11.65
CA ALA A 72 14.00 19.01 -11.81
C ALA A 72 12.84 18.01 -11.68
N ALA A 73 11.96 18.19 -10.70
CA ALA A 73 10.78 17.35 -10.49
C ALA A 73 9.81 17.38 -11.68
N ALA A 74 9.74 18.48 -12.43
CA ALA A 74 8.95 18.58 -13.66
C ALA A 74 9.40 17.63 -14.78
N LEU A 75 10.62 17.09 -14.68
CA LEU A 75 11.15 16.09 -15.61
C LEU A 75 10.81 14.65 -15.20
N PHE A 76 10.24 14.46 -14.01
CA PHE A 76 10.02 13.15 -13.41
C PHE A 76 8.67 12.57 -13.88
N ASP A 77 8.68 11.87 -15.01
CA ASP A 77 7.45 11.37 -15.64
C ASP A 77 6.85 10.15 -14.92
N VAL A 78 7.68 9.18 -14.54
CA VAL A 78 7.22 7.84 -14.11
C VAL A 78 8.35 7.02 -13.48
N PRO A 79 8.09 6.10 -12.53
CA PRO A 79 6.84 5.98 -11.78
C PRO A 79 6.64 7.18 -10.85
N ALA A 80 5.42 7.71 -10.76
CA ALA A 80 5.12 8.82 -9.85
C ALA A 80 5.57 8.48 -8.41
N GLN A 81 6.16 9.45 -7.73
CA GLN A 81 6.66 9.34 -6.36
C GLN A 81 6.13 10.50 -5.52
N ASN A 82 6.25 10.40 -4.20
CA ASN A 82 6.17 11.56 -3.32
C ASN A 82 7.59 12.07 -3.11
N LEU A 83 7.95 13.22 -3.68
CA LEU A 83 9.26 13.83 -3.47
C LEU A 83 9.18 14.81 -2.30
N VAL A 84 10.05 14.62 -1.31
CA VAL A 84 10.17 15.50 -0.14
C VAL A 84 11.50 16.25 -0.22
N TYR A 85 11.47 17.54 0.09
CA TYR A 85 12.59 18.49 -0.01
C TYR A 85 12.93 19.06 1.36
N ALA A 86 14.23 19.29 1.59
CA ALA A 86 14.74 20.08 2.70
C ALA A 86 16.04 20.80 2.28
N ASP A 87 16.34 21.97 2.85
CA ASP A 87 17.58 22.71 2.59
C ASP A 87 18.26 23.26 3.85
N VAL A 88 19.45 23.85 3.64
CA VAL A 88 20.30 24.40 4.71
C VAL A 88 19.77 25.69 5.33
N ASP A 89 18.82 26.36 4.66
CA ASP A 89 18.15 27.56 5.16
C ASP A 89 16.94 27.20 6.04
N GLY A 90 16.64 25.90 6.17
CA GLY A 90 15.56 25.37 7.01
C GLY A 90 14.23 25.28 6.28
N ASN A 91 14.21 25.39 4.95
CA ASN A 91 12.97 25.19 4.20
C ASN A 91 12.68 23.70 4.01
N ILE A 92 11.40 23.36 3.95
CA ILE A 92 10.90 22.03 3.61
C ILE A 92 9.85 22.13 2.50
N GLY A 93 9.70 21.08 1.70
CA GLY A 93 8.70 21.06 0.65
C GLY A 93 8.31 19.66 0.20
N TYR A 94 7.23 19.59 -0.55
CA TYR A 94 6.65 18.39 -1.10
C TYR A 94 6.22 18.61 -2.55
N GLN A 95 6.47 17.63 -3.41
CA GLN A 95 5.95 17.57 -4.77
C GLN A 95 5.54 16.14 -5.09
N ALA A 96 4.30 15.95 -5.56
CA ALA A 96 3.92 14.76 -6.33
C ALA A 96 4.22 15.00 -7.80
N PRO A 97 5.37 14.57 -8.35
CA PRO A 97 5.57 14.59 -9.79
C PRO A 97 4.87 13.41 -10.47
N GLY A 98 4.81 13.49 -11.79
CA GLY A 98 4.38 12.39 -12.63
C GLY A 98 3.67 12.89 -13.88
N ARG A 99 3.78 12.11 -14.94
CA ARG A 99 3.00 12.31 -16.15
C ARG A 99 1.66 11.59 -15.98
N ILE A 100 0.69 12.30 -15.41
CA ILE A 100 -0.62 11.75 -15.05
C ILE A 100 -1.63 12.09 -16.15
N PRO A 101 -2.25 11.09 -16.81
CA PRO A 101 -3.17 11.35 -17.89
C PRO A 101 -4.51 11.93 -17.40
N ILE A 102 -5.03 12.90 -18.13
CA ILE A 102 -6.43 13.32 -18.01
C ILE A 102 -7.26 12.32 -18.80
N ARG A 103 -8.00 11.48 -18.09
CA ARG A 103 -8.83 10.43 -18.69
C ARG A 103 -10.17 11.00 -19.15
N GLY A 104 -10.76 10.37 -20.17
CA GLY A 104 -12.14 10.62 -20.58
C GLY A 104 -13.15 10.04 -19.58
N LYS A 105 -14.08 9.20 -20.03
CA LYS A 105 -15.15 8.62 -19.19
C LYS A 105 -14.70 7.60 -18.14
N GLY A 106 -13.43 7.20 -18.11
CA GLY A 106 -12.90 6.20 -17.18
C GLY A 106 -11.98 6.80 -16.11
N ASP A 107 -11.84 6.10 -14.99
CA ASP A 107 -10.96 6.47 -13.88
C ASP A 107 -9.65 5.65 -13.84
N GLY A 108 -9.57 4.57 -14.62
CA GLY A 108 -8.43 3.65 -14.68
C GLY A 108 -8.52 2.46 -13.73
N THR A 109 -9.61 2.33 -12.96
CA THR A 109 -9.85 1.19 -12.06
C THR A 109 -10.16 -0.09 -12.84
N TRP A 110 -10.86 0.03 -13.97
CA TRP A 110 -11.26 -1.09 -14.81
C TRP A 110 -10.83 -0.88 -16.27
N PRO A 111 -10.67 -1.97 -17.06
CA PRO A 111 -10.48 -1.86 -18.51
C PRO A 111 -11.60 -1.04 -19.15
N ALA A 112 -11.22 -0.10 -20.01
CA ALA A 112 -12.15 0.77 -20.73
C ALA A 112 -12.39 0.26 -22.17
N PRO A 113 -13.55 0.58 -22.79
CA PRO A 113 -13.81 0.28 -24.20
C PRO A 113 -12.80 1.00 -25.12
N GLY A 114 -11.80 0.28 -25.63
CA GLY A 114 -10.73 0.85 -26.45
C GLY A 114 -11.16 1.34 -27.84
N TRP A 115 -12.39 1.04 -28.27
CA TRP A 115 -12.98 1.51 -29.53
C TRP A 115 -13.81 2.79 -29.39
N ASP A 116 -14.09 3.24 -28.16
CA ASP A 116 -14.87 4.47 -27.91
C ASP A 116 -13.90 5.61 -27.56
N PRO A 117 -13.74 6.62 -28.44
CA PRO A 117 -12.82 7.73 -28.20
C PRO A 117 -13.20 8.59 -26.98
N ALA A 118 -14.42 8.42 -26.43
CA ALA A 118 -14.78 9.06 -25.17
C ALA A 118 -13.97 8.54 -23.96
N TYR A 119 -13.20 7.45 -24.10
CA TYR A 119 -12.31 6.91 -23.08
C TYR A 119 -10.83 7.28 -23.31
N ASP A 120 -10.50 7.96 -24.41
CA ASP A 120 -9.13 8.37 -24.71
C ASP A 120 -8.59 9.36 -23.66
N TRP A 121 -7.26 9.37 -23.52
CA TRP A 121 -6.58 10.41 -22.75
C TRP A 121 -6.62 11.72 -23.53
N THR A 122 -7.08 12.80 -22.91
CA THR A 122 -7.20 14.12 -23.54
C THR A 122 -5.98 15.01 -23.33
N GLY A 123 -5.01 14.52 -22.55
CA GLY A 123 -3.77 15.21 -22.23
C GLY A 123 -3.16 14.68 -20.94
N TYR A 124 -2.33 15.50 -20.31
CA TYR A 124 -1.74 15.24 -19.01
C TYR A 124 -2.05 16.41 -18.07
N ILE A 125 -2.15 16.14 -16.77
CA ILE A 125 -2.29 17.20 -15.77
C ILE A 125 -1.06 18.11 -15.89
N PRO A 126 -1.23 19.44 -16.04
CA PRO A 126 -0.10 20.35 -16.09
C PRO A 126 0.74 20.27 -14.80
N PHE A 127 2.08 20.29 -14.90
CA PHE A 127 2.95 20.18 -13.72
C PHE A 127 2.66 21.24 -12.65
N ALA A 128 2.31 22.46 -13.06
CA ALA A 128 1.95 23.55 -12.15
C ALA A 128 0.69 23.27 -11.32
N GLU A 129 -0.18 22.40 -11.81
CA GLU A 129 -1.43 21.97 -11.15
C GLU A 129 -1.22 20.72 -10.29
N LEU A 130 -0.06 20.05 -10.37
CA LEU A 130 0.22 18.88 -9.55
C LEU A 130 0.40 19.27 -8.07
N PRO A 131 0.00 18.39 -7.12
CA PRO A 131 0.08 18.69 -5.70
C PRO A 131 1.51 19.01 -5.27
N ASN A 132 1.65 20.13 -4.58
CA ASN A 132 2.91 20.57 -4.01
C ASN A 132 2.65 21.46 -2.79
N GLU A 133 3.62 21.51 -1.90
CA GLU A 133 3.59 22.33 -0.69
C GLU A 133 5.01 22.80 -0.36
N TYR A 134 5.14 24.00 0.20
CA TYR A 134 6.43 24.58 0.57
C TYR A 134 6.30 25.39 1.85
N ASN A 135 7.08 25.03 2.87
CA ASN A 135 7.03 25.61 4.21
C ASN A 135 5.61 25.71 4.78
N PRO A 136 4.92 24.57 5.02
CA PRO A 136 3.60 24.58 5.64
C PRO A 136 3.64 25.25 7.02
N GLU A 137 2.53 25.85 7.42
CA GLU A 137 2.44 26.65 8.66
C GLU A 137 2.71 25.82 9.93
N ASP A 138 2.36 24.53 9.91
CA ASP A 138 2.61 23.60 11.01
C ASP A 138 4.05 23.05 11.04
N GLY A 139 4.83 23.31 9.98
CA GLY A 139 6.22 22.89 9.85
C GLY A 139 6.41 21.38 9.67
N VAL A 140 5.37 20.64 9.25
CA VAL A 140 5.42 19.18 9.11
C VAL A 140 4.96 18.77 7.70
N ILE A 141 5.66 17.80 7.11
CA ILE A 141 5.26 17.13 5.87
C ILE A 141 5.34 15.63 6.10
N VAL A 142 4.23 14.92 5.92
CA VAL A 142 4.15 13.46 6.06
C VAL A 142 3.63 12.85 4.76
N THR A 143 4.38 11.90 4.20
CA THR A 143 3.94 11.11 3.05
C THR A 143 4.13 9.63 3.33
N ALA A 144 3.03 8.89 3.37
CA ALA A 144 2.95 7.46 3.61
C ALA A 144 1.85 6.82 2.72
N ASN A 145 1.79 7.25 1.46
CA ASN A 145 0.86 6.77 0.42
C ASN A 145 -0.64 7.07 0.66
N GLN A 146 -0.96 7.85 1.70
CA GLN A 146 -2.29 8.41 1.89
C GLN A 146 -2.63 9.40 0.77
N ALA A 147 -3.91 9.77 0.66
CA ALA A 147 -4.36 10.77 -0.30
C ALA A 147 -3.63 12.10 -0.10
N VAL A 148 -3.05 12.63 -1.18
CA VAL A 148 -2.27 13.89 -1.19
C VAL A 148 -3.10 15.09 -1.65
N VAL A 149 -4.39 14.87 -1.90
CA VAL A 149 -5.35 15.87 -2.37
C VAL A 149 -6.69 15.65 -1.68
N GLY A 150 -7.41 16.75 -1.43
CA GLY A 150 -8.77 16.72 -0.91
C GLY A 150 -9.85 16.68 -2.01
N PRO A 151 -11.14 16.58 -1.63
CA PRO A 151 -12.27 16.51 -2.57
C PRO A 151 -12.41 17.70 -3.53
N GLY A 152 -11.78 18.84 -3.23
CA GLY A 152 -11.81 20.04 -4.07
C GLY A 152 -10.75 20.05 -5.19
N TYR A 153 -9.85 19.08 -5.24
CA TYR A 153 -8.82 19.01 -6.28
C TYR A 153 -9.44 18.63 -7.64
N PRO A 154 -9.20 19.39 -8.72
CA PRO A 154 -9.99 19.28 -9.95
C PRO A 154 -9.61 18.11 -10.85
N TYR A 155 -8.50 17.42 -10.58
CA TYR A 155 -8.01 16.33 -11.41
C TYR A 155 -8.02 14.99 -10.67
N LEU A 156 -8.29 13.91 -11.41
CA LEU A 156 -8.14 12.55 -10.90
C LEU A 156 -6.67 12.10 -10.98
N ILE A 157 -6.04 11.88 -9.83
CA ILE A 157 -4.70 11.27 -9.74
C ILE A 157 -4.83 9.74 -9.71
N THR A 158 -5.52 9.23 -8.69
CA THR A 158 -5.85 7.81 -8.50
C THR A 158 -7.12 7.69 -7.65
N ALA A 159 -7.82 6.58 -7.79
CA ALA A 159 -8.92 6.17 -6.90
C ALA A 159 -8.46 5.20 -5.80
N ASP A 160 -7.20 4.74 -5.87
CA ASP A 160 -6.61 3.78 -4.94
C ASP A 160 -5.49 4.47 -4.14
N TRP A 161 -5.75 4.65 -2.85
CA TRP A 161 -4.87 5.29 -1.87
C TRP A 161 -4.73 4.37 -0.66
N SER A 162 -3.61 4.48 0.07
CA SER A 162 -3.58 3.92 1.43
C SER A 162 -4.55 4.69 2.33
N TYR A 163 -5.15 4.01 3.30
CA TYR A 163 -6.21 4.55 4.15
C TYR A 163 -5.72 5.40 5.33
N GLY A 164 -4.44 5.78 5.33
CA GLY A 164 -3.91 6.79 6.26
C GLY A 164 -3.37 6.27 7.59
N TYR A 165 -3.53 4.99 7.93
CA TYR A 165 -3.02 4.44 9.21
C TYR A 165 -1.55 4.74 9.49
N ARG A 166 -0.70 4.68 8.46
CA ARG A 166 0.74 4.99 8.59
C ARG A 166 1.00 6.49 8.71
N SER A 167 0.31 7.32 7.93
CA SER A 167 0.51 8.77 8.00
C SER A 167 0.01 9.32 9.32
N GLU A 168 -1.16 8.88 9.79
CA GLU A 168 -1.72 9.27 11.08
C GLU A 168 -0.76 8.89 12.21
N ARG A 169 -0.21 7.67 12.20
CA ARG A 169 0.78 7.25 13.19
C ARG A 169 2.05 8.11 13.19
N ILE A 170 2.55 8.46 12.00
CA ILE A 170 3.72 9.33 11.87
C ILE A 170 3.39 10.74 12.39
N GLU A 171 2.23 11.29 12.04
CA GLU A 171 1.75 12.60 12.50
C GLU A 171 1.59 12.65 14.02
N GLU A 172 0.99 11.62 14.64
CA GLU A 172 0.90 11.48 16.09
C GLU A 172 2.29 11.53 16.73
N MET A 173 3.22 10.68 16.27
CA MET A 173 4.55 10.58 16.83
C MET A 173 5.37 11.88 16.67
N ILE A 174 5.22 12.57 15.53
CA ILE A 174 5.83 13.88 15.29
C ILE A 174 5.19 14.92 16.21
N GLY A 175 3.86 15.01 16.26
CA GLY A 175 3.13 15.98 17.06
C GLY A 175 3.45 15.87 18.55
N GLU A 176 3.50 14.64 19.07
CA GLU A 176 3.91 14.38 20.46
C GLU A 176 5.31 14.90 20.77
N ARG A 177 6.27 14.77 19.84
CA ARG A 177 7.66 15.16 20.05
C ARG A 177 7.88 16.65 19.85
N VAL A 178 7.25 17.23 18.83
CA VAL A 178 7.25 18.68 18.59
C VAL A 178 6.66 19.43 19.78
N SER A 179 5.66 18.86 20.46
CA SER A 179 5.11 19.43 21.70
C SER A 179 6.11 19.51 22.86
N ARG A 180 7.20 18.72 22.81
CA ARG A 180 8.26 18.64 23.84
C ARG A 180 9.53 19.38 23.45
N GLY A 181 9.68 19.78 22.18
CA GLY A 181 10.86 20.47 21.67
C GLY A 181 11.10 20.24 20.18
N LYS A 182 12.30 20.56 19.71
CA LYS A 182 12.70 20.27 18.33
C LYS A 182 12.89 18.77 18.15
N LEU A 183 12.46 18.23 17.01
CA LEU A 183 12.77 16.87 16.60
C LEU A 183 14.28 16.66 16.53
N THR A 184 14.72 15.52 17.03
CA THR A 184 16.10 15.05 16.96
C THR A 184 16.27 13.95 15.91
N VAL A 185 17.51 13.58 15.61
CA VAL A 185 17.79 12.42 14.74
C VAL A 185 17.31 11.12 15.39
N ASP A 186 17.43 10.99 16.71
CA ASP A 186 16.96 9.80 17.44
C ASP A 186 15.44 9.69 17.40
N ASP A 187 14.72 10.81 17.50
CA ASP A 187 13.26 10.84 17.28
C ASP A 187 12.87 10.29 15.91
N MET A 188 13.55 10.73 14.85
CA MET A 188 13.29 10.24 13.50
C MET A 188 13.61 8.75 13.35
N ARG A 189 14.65 8.26 14.03
CA ARG A 189 14.98 6.83 14.06
C ARG A 189 13.87 6.02 14.72
N GLU A 190 13.31 6.50 15.83
CA GLU A 190 12.19 5.85 16.51
C GLU A 190 10.94 5.82 15.63
N ILE A 191 10.61 6.94 14.98
CA ILE A 191 9.46 7.00 14.04
C ILE A 191 9.63 6.01 12.89
N GLN A 192 10.82 5.92 12.30
CA GLN A 192 11.10 4.99 11.19
C GLN A 192 11.03 3.51 11.61
N LEU A 193 11.22 3.21 12.89
CA LEU A 193 11.24 1.83 13.42
C LEU A 193 9.92 1.45 14.12
N ASP A 194 8.94 2.34 14.21
CA ASP A 194 7.64 2.06 14.81
C ASP A 194 6.94 0.92 14.05
N ASN A 195 6.41 -0.05 14.79
CA ASN A 195 5.77 -1.24 14.24
C ASN A 195 4.33 -1.40 14.73
N HIS A 196 3.71 -0.28 15.11
CA HIS A 196 2.35 -0.23 15.63
C HIS A 196 1.33 -0.74 14.61
N ASN A 197 0.36 -1.54 15.05
CA ASN A 197 -0.73 -1.99 14.22
C ASN A 197 -1.91 -1.01 14.25
N GLY A 198 -2.07 -0.20 13.19
CA GLY A 198 -3.10 0.84 13.14
C GLY A 198 -4.56 0.38 13.25
N PHE A 199 -4.85 -0.91 13.00
CA PHE A 199 -6.21 -1.44 13.10
C PHE A 199 -6.50 -2.16 14.42
N ALA A 200 -5.47 -2.50 15.20
CA ALA A 200 -5.63 -3.26 16.43
C ALA A 200 -6.52 -2.55 17.46
N SER A 201 -6.43 -1.22 17.55
CA SER A 201 -7.29 -0.40 18.41
C SER A 201 -8.78 -0.50 18.06
N THR A 202 -9.12 -0.89 16.82
CA THR A 202 -10.49 -1.15 16.39
C THR A 202 -10.89 -2.60 16.60
N LEU A 203 -10.04 -3.56 16.20
CA LEU A 203 -10.40 -4.97 16.20
C LEU A 203 -10.30 -5.61 17.59
N VAL A 204 -9.30 -5.26 18.41
CA VAL A 204 -9.11 -5.86 19.74
C VAL A 204 -10.34 -5.66 20.64
N PRO A 205 -10.94 -4.46 20.75
CA PRO A 205 -12.19 -4.30 21.51
C PRO A 205 -13.33 -5.21 21.01
N ALA A 206 -13.48 -5.38 19.69
CA ALA A 206 -14.51 -6.27 19.14
C ALA A 206 -14.26 -7.74 19.50
N LEU A 207 -13.01 -8.21 19.38
CA LEU A 207 -12.61 -9.56 19.81
C LEU A 207 -12.84 -9.78 21.31
N LEU A 208 -12.57 -8.76 22.13
CA LEU A 208 -12.82 -8.78 23.57
C LEU A 208 -14.29 -8.58 23.95
N ALA A 209 -15.17 -8.19 23.05
CA ALA A 209 -16.61 -8.11 23.28
C ALA A 209 -17.36 -9.36 22.77
N ALA A 210 -16.76 -10.10 21.83
CA ALA A 210 -17.37 -11.28 21.24
C ALA A 210 -17.75 -12.34 22.29
N PRO A 211 -18.91 -13.01 22.11
CA PRO A 211 -19.31 -14.14 22.96
C PRO A 211 -18.24 -15.23 22.97
N ALA A 212 -17.98 -15.78 24.15
CA ALA A 212 -16.97 -16.81 24.35
C ALA A 212 -17.40 -17.79 25.42
N ASP A 213 -17.03 -19.06 25.23
CA ASP A 213 -17.12 -20.06 26.28
C ASP A 213 -16.12 -19.72 27.39
N GLN A 214 -16.63 -19.34 28.56
CA GLN A 214 -15.82 -18.97 29.72
C GLN A 214 -15.12 -20.18 30.36
N SER A 215 -15.49 -21.41 29.97
CA SER A 215 -14.81 -22.62 30.43
C SER A 215 -13.59 -22.99 29.58
N ASP A 216 -13.40 -22.35 28.43
CA ASP A 216 -12.22 -22.52 27.58
C ASP A 216 -11.05 -21.69 28.14
N GLY A 217 -10.16 -22.37 28.86
CA GLY A 217 -8.94 -21.78 29.40
C GLY A 217 -8.01 -21.20 28.33
N THR A 218 -7.93 -21.83 27.15
CA THR A 218 -7.10 -21.36 26.04
C THR A 218 -7.65 -20.06 25.46
N LEU A 219 -8.97 -19.96 25.28
CA LEU A 219 -9.60 -18.71 24.84
C LEU A 219 -9.44 -17.58 25.88
N THR A 220 -9.46 -17.92 27.16
CA THR A 220 -9.23 -16.96 28.25
C THR A 220 -7.81 -16.40 28.19
N GLU A 221 -6.79 -17.26 28.13
CA GLU A 221 -5.38 -16.88 28.00
C GLU A 221 -5.14 -16.02 26.75
N ALA A 222 -5.75 -16.40 25.63
CA ALA A 222 -5.64 -15.67 24.37
C ALA A 222 -6.22 -14.24 24.45
N ARG A 223 -7.34 -14.07 25.16
CA ARG A 223 -7.93 -12.73 25.41
C ARG A 223 -7.09 -11.92 26.38
N ASP A 224 -6.45 -12.55 27.36
CA ASP A 224 -5.52 -11.88 28.28
C ASP A 224 -4.31 -11.29 27.56
N LEU A 225 -3.76 -11.99 26.56
CA LEU A 225 -2.71 -11.44 25.70
C LEU A 225 -3.14 -10.11 25.05
N LEU A 226 -4.36 -10.03 24.55
CA LEU A 226 -4.87 -8.83 23.87
C LEU A 226 -5.18 -7.67 24.83
N ARG A 227 -5.58 -7.95 26.09
CA ARG A 227 -5.94 -6.90 27.06
C ARG A 227 -4.76 -6.00 27.46
N GLY A 228 -3.55 -6.57 27.53
CA GLY A 228 -2.33 -5.86 27.90
C GLY A 228 -1.49 -5.37 26.73
N TRP A 229 -1.96 -5.58 25.50
CA TRP A 229 -1.17 -5.28 24.30
C TRP A 229 -1.24 -3.80 23.94
N ASP A 230 -0.07 -3.19 23.73
CA ASP A 230 0.11 -1.80 23.30
C ASP A 230 0.04 -1.62 21.77
N PHE A 231 -0.36 -2.69 21.06
CA PHE A 231 -0.46 -2.77 19.60
C PHE A 231 0.87 -2.71 18.86
N GLN A 232 2.01 -2.76 19.56
CA GLN A 232 3.33 -2.86 18.93
C GLN A 232 3.60 -4.29 18.46
N GLN A 233 4.38 -4.45 17.39
CA GLN A 233 4.69 -5.73 16.77
C GLN A 233 6.21 -6.01 16.76
N PRO A 234 6.87 -6.05 17.92
CA PRO A 234 8.29 -6.33 18.01
C PRO A 234 8.58 -7.74 17.48
N ALA A 235 9.75 -7.90 16.85
CA ALA A 235 10.20 -9.21 16.38
C ALA A 235 10.38 -10.20 17.54
N ASP A 236 11.03 -9.76 18.61
CA ASP A 236 11.45 -10.63 19.72
C ASP A 236 10.92 -10.13 21.08
N GLU A 237 11.38 -8.97 21.55
CA GLU A 237 11.10 -8.47 22.90
C GLU A 237 10.27 -7.18 22.91
N PRO A 238 9.39 -6.98 23.93
CA PRO A 238 9.08 -7.91 25.01
C PRO A 238 8.31 -9.15 24.52
N ALA A 239 8.67 -10.34 25.01
CA ALA A 239 8.04 -11.60 24.59
C ALA A 239 6.50 -11.59 24.72
N ALA A 240 5.96 -10.91 25.74
CA ALA A 240 4.51 -10.75 25.92
C ALA A 240 3.85 -9.96 24.77
N THR A 241 4.47 -8.85 24.35
CA THR A 241 4.01 -8.03 23.24
C THR A 241 4.14 -8.77 21.91
N SER A 242 5.26 -9.47 21.69
CA SER A 242 5.46 -10.31 20.50
C SER A 242 4.40 -11.44 20.41
N ALA A 243 4.12 -12.12 21.53
CA ALA A 243 3.08 -13.15 21.60
C ALA A 243 1.67 -12.60 21.30
N ALA A 244 1.32 -11.44 21.86
CA ALA A 244 0.05 -10.78 21.58
C ALA A 244 -0.07 -10.35 20.11
N ALA A 245 0.99 -9.78 19.53
CA ALA A 245 1.04 -9.42 18.12
C ALA A 245 0.89 -10.64 17.20
N ALA A 246 1.59 -11.74 17.50
CA ALA A 246 1.48 -12.98 16.74
C ALA A 246 0.05 -13.54 16.81
N PHE A 247 -0.54 -13.57 18.00
CA PHE A 247 -1.92 -14.02 18.19
C PHE A 247 -2.93 -13.14 17.44
N TYR A 248 -2.78 -11.81 17.52
CA TYR A 248 -3.61 -10.86 16.79
C TYR A 248 -3.55 -11.09 15.27
N ASN A 249 -2.34 -11.18 14.70
CA ASN A 249 -2.18 -11.35 13.25
C ASN A 249 -2.71 -12.71 12.77
N ALA A 250 -2.50 -13.78 13.55
CA ALA A 250 -3.09 -15.07 13.26
C ALA A 250 -4.63 -15.00 13.30
N THR A 251 -5.19 -14.32 14.30
CA THR A 251 -6.63 -14.13 14.46
C THR A 251 -7.21 -13.33 13.29
N LEU A 252 -6.61 -12.18 12.94
CA LEU A 252 -7.05 -11.36 11.80
C LEU A 252 -7.01 -12.17 10.50
N ARG A 253 -5.93 -12.90 10.24
CA ARG A 253 -5.82 -13.75 9.05
C ARG A 253 -6.92 -14.81 9.00
N HIS A 254 -7.18 -15.48 10.12
CA HIS A 254 -8.22 -16.50 10.17
C HIS A 254 -9.64 -15.92 10.12
N LEU A 255 -9.86 -14.75 10.72
CA LEU A 255 -11.10 -14.00 10.63
C LEU A 255 -11.40 -13.67 9.18
N LEU A 256 -10.49 -12.99 8.48
CA LEU A 256 -10.68 -12.64 7.06
C LEU A 256 -10.94 -13.87 6.19
N ARG A 257 -10.20 -14.97 6.39
CA ARG A 257 -10.38 -16.20 5.61
C ARG A 257 -11.72 -16.90 5.86
N ARG A 258 -12.27 -16.81 7.07
CA ARG A 258 -13.55 -17.44 7.41
C ARG A 258 -14.73 -16.57 7.03
N THR A 259 -14.63 -15.25 7.23
CA THR A 259 -15.68 -14.27 6.91
C THR A 259 -15.89 -14.08 5.42
N PHE A 260 -14.86 -14.32 4.61
CA PHE A 260 -14.91 -14.15 3.15
C PHE A 260 -14.55 -15.45 2.43
N ASP A 261 -15.02 -16.59 2.95
CA ASP A 261 -14.74 -17.93 2.40
C ASP A 261 -15.36 -18.13 1.00
N GLU A 262 -16.28 -17.25 0.60
CA GLU A 262 -16.93 -17.23 -0.71
C GLU A 262 -16.13 -16.57 -1.81
N LEU A 263 -15.10 -15.80 -1.45
CA LEU A 263 -14.27 -15.14 -2.43
C LEU A 263 -13.36 -16.16 -3.14
N PRO A 264 -13.16 -16.00 -4.46
CA PRO A 264 -12.14 -16.75 -5.18
C PRO A 264 -10.76 -16.65 -4.49
N GLU A 265 -9.93 -17.69 -4.65
CA GLU A 265 -8.61 -17.76 -4.00
C GLU A 265 -7.72 -16.56 -4.36
N ASP A 266 -7.80 -16.06 -5.60
CA ASP A 266 -7.08 -14.88 -6.10
C ASP A 266 -7.68 -13.54 -5.63
N ARG A 267 -8.78 -13.57 -4.87
CA ARG A 267 -9.51 -12.40 -4.36
C ARG A 267 -9.64 -12.38 -2.84
N GLN A 268 -8.95 -13.28 -2.13
CA GLN A 268 -8.97 -13.29 -0.67
C GLN A 268 -8.34 -12.02 -0.10
N LEU A 269 -8.94 -11.52 0.98
CA LEU A 269 -8.39 -10.41 1.75
C LEU A 269 -7.13 -10.87 2.50
N ASN A 270 -6.13 -9.99 2.56
CA ASN A 270 -4.77 -10.34 3.00
C ASN A 270 -4.31 -9.56 4.24
N GLY A 271 -5.20 -8.76 4.85
CA GLY A 271 -4.87 -7.95 6.02
C GLY A 271 -4.20 -6.62 5.68
N SER A 272 -4.25 -6.16 4.43
CA SER A 272 -3.98 -4.77 4.06
C SER A 272 -4.92 -3.79 4.77
N ASP A 273 -4.57 -2.51 4.73
CA ASP A 273 -5.46 -1.42 5.18
C ASP A 273 -6.80 -1.41 4.44
N ALA A 274 -6.84 -1.76 3.15
CA ALA A 274 -8.08 -2.00 2.42
C ALA A 274 -8.91 -3.15 3.01
N SER A 275 -8.25 -4.25 3.43
CA SER A 275 -8.93 -5.36 4.11
C SER A 275 -9.52 -4.92 5.46
N TRP A 276 -8.82 -4.04 6.17
CA TRP A 276 -9.27 -3.47 7.44
C TRP A 276 -10.53 -2.62 7.26
N GLU A 277 -10.58 -1.78 6.22
CA GLU A 277 -11.76 -0.96 5.93
C GLU A 277 -12.96 -1.76 5.43
N VAL A 278 -12.74 -2.90 4.76
CA VAL A 278 -13.84 -3.84 4.45
C VAL A 278 -14.37 -4.51 5.72
N LEU A 279 -13.49 -4.85 6.66
CA LEU A 279 -13.87 -5.52 7.91
C LEU A 279 -14.52 -4.56 8.93
N ARG A 280 -14.04 -3.33 9.03
CA ARG A 280 -14.46 -2.30 9.99
C ARG A 280 -15.99 -2.14 10.14
N PRO A 281 -16.78 -1.93 9.07
CA PRO A 281 -18.23 -1.78 9.20
C PRO A 281 -18.93 -3.07 9.66
N LEU A 282 -18.38 -4.25 9.30
CA LEU A 282 -18.96 -5.53 9.70
C LEU A 282 -18.91 -5.73 11.22
N LEU A 283 -17.88 -5.20 11.89
CA LEU A 283 -17.75 -5.29 13.35
C LEU A 283 -18.93 -4.63 14.09
N GLY A 284 -19.60 -3.67 13.45
CA GLY A 284 -20.81 -3.01 13.96
C GLY A 284 -22.13 -3.66 13.54
N ASP A 285 -22.10 -4.67 12.66
CA ASP A 285 -23.28 -5.36 12.14
C ASP A 285 -23.20 -6.86 12.45
N PRO A 286 -23.63 -7.31 13.65
CA PRO A 286 -23.59 -8.72 14.04
C PRO A 286 -24.53 -9.62 13.22
N HIS A 287 -25.40 -9.04 12.38
CA HIS A 287 -26.34 -9.77 11.52
C HIS A 287 -25.93 -9.75 10.04
N SER A 288 -24.75 -9.21 9.72
CA SER A 288 -24.21 -9.27 8.38
C SER A 288 -24.18 -10.71 7.88
N LYS A 289 -24.62 -10.91 6.64
CA LYS A 289 -24.54 -12.21 5.95
C LYS A 289 -23.11 -12.75 5.80
N TRP A 290 -22.10 -11.89 5.94
CA TRP A 290 -20.69 -12.29 5.91
C TRP A 290 -20.24 -12.95 7.22
N TRP A 291 -21.02 -12.83 8.30
CA TRP A 291 -20.82 -13.60 9.52
C TRP A 291 -21.48 -14.98 9.42
N ASP A 292 -21.12 -15.71 8.37
CA ASP A 292 -21.52 -17.09 8.18
C ASP A 292 -20.30 -18.00 7.99
N ASP A 293 -20.50 -19.31 8.21
CA ASP A 293 -19.56 -20.35 7.80
C ASP A 293 -20.35 -21.32 6.95
N LYS A 294 -20.06 -21.40 5.65
CA LYS A 294 -20.81 -22.24 4.71
C LYS A 294 -20.70 -23.74 4.99
N ALA A 295 -19.70 -24.17 5.75
CA ALA A 295 -19.60 -25.55 6.20
C ALA A 295 -20.59 -25.86 7.33
N THR A 296 -21.14 -24.84 7.99
CA THR A 296 -22.19 -25.00 9.00
C THR A 296 -23.58 -25.05 8.35
N ARG A 297 -24.32 -26.15 8.57
CA ARG A 297 -25.73 -26.25 8.17
C ARG A 297 -26.61 -25.51 9.20
N GLY A 298 -27.07 -24.30 8.87
CA GLY A 298 -28.04 -23.52 9.67
C GLY A 298 -29.06 -22.77 8.78
N PRO A 299 -30.27 -22.45 9.27
CA PRO A 299 -31.42 -22.10 8.41
C PRO A 299 -31.27 -20.70 7.80
N ARG A 300 -31.69 -20.58 6.53
CA ARG A 300 -31.83 -19.30 5.81
C ARG A 300 -32.93 -18.43 6.39
#